data_AF-A0A2E0FE39-F1
#
_entry.id   AF-A0A2E0FE39-F1
#
_cell.length_a   1.000
_cell.length_b   1.000
_cell.length_c   1.000
_cell.angle_alpha   90.00
_cell.angle_beta   90.00
_cell.angle_gamma   90.00
#
_symmetry.space_group_name_H-M   'P 1'
#
loop_
_entity.id
_entity.type
_entity.pdbx_description
1 polymer ?
#
loop_
_entity_poly.entity_id
_entity_poly.type
_entity_poly.pdbx_seq_one_letter_code
_entity_poly.pdbx_strand_id
1 'polypeptide(L)'
;MRFFKCSVYVIFTIAIINLAFNLYMYRELKKPSITIQPDPRLAEFQVQSMMRDTQILQGVLMIHHDREMHPAGTQQLCPLCDKHNQLKSVIVKKEQ
;
A
#
# COMPACT_ATOMS: atom_id res chain seq x y z
N MET A 1 10.78 22.98 49.81
CA MET A 1 9.68 22.83 48.83
C MET A 1 9.51 24.00 47.83
N ARG A 2 10.30 25.09 47.87
CA ARG A 2 10.19 26.18 46.86
C ARG A 2 10.79 25.83 45.50
N PHE A 3 11.93 25.11 45.49
CA PHE A 3 12.62 24.67 44.27
C PHE A 3 11.71 23.83 43.35
N PHE A 4 11.00 22.85 43.91
CA PHE A 4 10.10 21.96 43.17
C PHE A 4 8.95 22.71 42.47
N LYS A 5 8.41 23.75 43.13
CA LYS A 5 7.37 24.61 42.52
C LYS A 5 7.92 25.37 41.32
N CYS A 6 9.11 25.95 41.43
CA CYS A 6 9.77 26.63 40.32
C CYS A 6 10.05 25.69 39.14
N SER A 7 10.53 24.47 39.40
CA SER A 7 10.77 23.47 38.35
C SER A 7 9.49 23.09 37.62
N VAL A 8 8.37 22.93 38.32
CA VAL A 8 7.07 22.62 37.70
C VAL A 8 6.60 23.78 36.81
N TYR A 9 6.74 25.03 37.24
CA TYR A 9 6.39 26.19 36.40
C TYR A 9 7.25 26.30 35.14
N VAL A 10 8.54 26.00 35.24
CA VAL A 10 9.46 25.99 34.09
C VAL A 10 9.07 24.88 33.11
N ILE A 11 8.84 23.66 33.59
CA ILE A 11 8.42 22.53 32.75
C ILE A 11 7.09 22.81 32.07
N PHE A 12 6.12 23.38 32.80
CA PHE A 12 4.82 23.75 32.26
C PHE A 12 4.94 24.82 31.16
N THR A 13 5.79 25.82 31.37
CA THR A 13 6.03 26.87 30.38
C THR A 13 6.68 26.30 29.11
N ILE A 14 7.67 25.42 29.26
CA ILE A 14 8.32 24.72 28.13
C ILE A 14 7.30 23.86 27.38
N ALA A 15 6.41 23.17 28.08
CA ALA A 15 5.36 22.35 27.46
C ALA A 15 4.39 23.21 26.62
N ILE A 16 3.99 24.38 27.12
CA ILE A 16 3.13 25.32 26.38
C ILE A 16 3.84 25.83 25.12
N ILE A 17 5.12 26.20 25.22
CA ILE A 17 5.89 26.68 24.06
C ILE A 17 6.00 25.58 23.00
N ASN A 18 6.28 24.33 23.40
CA ASN A 18 6.31 23.19 22.48
C ASN A 18 4.96 22.93 21.82
N LEU A 19 3.87 23.05 22.58
CA LEU A 19 2.51 22.89 22.04
C LEU A 19 2.18 24.00 21.02
N ALA A 20 2.54 25.24 21.31
CA ALA A 20 2.36 26.37 20.41
C ALA A 20 3.18 26.22 19.12
N PHE A 21 4.42 25.75 19.22
CA PHE A 21 5.27 25.46 18.06
C PHE A 21 4.69 24.35 17.18
N ASN A 22 4.24 23.24 17.79
CA ASN A 22 3.59 22.16 17.06
C ASN A 22 2.31 22.62 16.36
N LEU A 23 1.51 23.47 17.01
CA LEU A 23 0.31 24.03 16.40
C LEU A 23 0.64 24.98 15.24
N TYR A 24 1.70 25.80 15.38
CA TYR A 24 2.21 26.65 14.31
C TYR A 24 2.66 25.81 13.11
N MET A 25 3.50 24.81 13.34
CA MET A 25 3.96 23.89 12.29
C MET A 25 2.80 23.14 11.64
N TYR A 26 1.80 22.70 12.41
CA TYR A 26 0.62 22.05 11.86
C TYR A 26 -0.18 22.98 10.94
N ARG A 27 -0.28 24.27 11.28
CA ARG A 27 -0.94 25.27 10.43
C ARG A 27 -0.13 25.58 9.17
N GLU A 28 1.19 25.66 9.30
CA GLU A 28 2.08 25.97 8.17
C GLU A 28 2.19 24.78 7.21
N LEU A 29 2.32 23.55 7.73
CA LEU A 29 2.32 22.32 6.93
C LEU A 29 0.96 22.05 6.26
N LYS A 30 -0.15 22.54 6.83
CA LYS A 30 -1.48 22.49 6.20
C LYS A 30 -1.62 23.43 5.00
N LYS A 31 -0.77 24.44 4.88
CA LYS A 31 -0.64 25.25 3.67
C LYS A 31 0.55 24.71 2.89
N PRO A 32 0.38 23.75 1.97
CA PRO A 32 1.48 23.32 1.14
C PRO A 32 1.89 24.51 0.25
N SER A 33 2.90 25.27 0.66
CA SER A 33 3.56 26.28 -0.17
C SER A 33 4.37 25.63 -1.29
N ILE A 34 4.61 24.32 -1.18
CA ILE A 34 5.26 23.49 -2.18
C ILE A 34 4.31 22.34 -2.49
N THR A 35 3.53 22.50 -3.55
CA THR A 35 3.04 21.32 -4.29
C THR A 35 4.30 20.64 -4.81
N ILE A 36 4.81 19.63 -4.09
CA ILE A 36 5.80 18.72 -4.66
C ILE A 36 5.07 18.06 -5.80
N GLN A 37 5.25 18.58 -7.01
CA GLN A 37 4.75 17.94 -8.21
C GLN A 37 5.47 16.59 -8.24
N PRO A 38 4.76 15.46 -8.04
CA PRO A 38 5.42 14.17 -8.02
C PRO A 38 6.12 14.03 -9.38
N ASP A 39 7.42 13.74 -9.35
CA ASP A 39 8.19 13.53 -10.57
C ASP A 39 7.41 12.52 -11.43
N PRO A 40 7.05 12.85 -12.69
CA PRO A 40 6.29 11.93 -13.54
C PRO A 40 6.98 10.56 -13.67
N ARG A 41 8.30 10.49 -13.49
CA ARG A 41 9.07 9.25 -13.46
C ARG A 41 8.74 8.36 -12.27
N LEU A 42 8.38 8.93 -11.11
CA LEU A 42 7.91 8.13 -9.96
C LEU A 42 6.60 7.39 -10.28
N ALA A 43 5.71 8.00 -11.08
CA ALA A 43 4.49 7.33 -11.53
C ALA A 43 4.83 6.15 -12.47
N GLU A 44 5.80 6.32 -13.37
CA GLU A 44 6.29 5.22 -14.22
C GLU A 44 6.90 4.08 -13.39
N PHE A 45 7.72 4.41 -12.37
CA PHE A 45 8.28 3.41 -11.46
C PHE A 45 7.21 2.65 -10.69
N GLN A 46 6.12 3.31 -10.29
CA GLN A 46 5.01 2.67 -9.62
C GLN A 46 4.32 1.66 -10.54
N VAL A 47 4.04 2.04 -11.80
CA VAL A 47 3.43 1.14 -12.78
C VAL A 47 4.33 -0.06 -13.09
N GLN A 48 5.62 0.16 -13.29
CA GLN A 48 6.60 -0.92 -13.52
C GLN A 48 6.70 -1.86 -12.32
N SER A 49 6.69 -1.33 -11.09
CA SER A 49 6.71 -2.14 -9.87
C SER A 49 5.46 -3.00 -9.74
N MET A 50 4.28 -2.43 -10.00
CA MET A 50 3.02 -3.19 -10.00
C MET A 50 3.02 -4.32 -11.03
N MET A 51 3.55 -4.09 -12.24
CA MET A 51 3.66 -5.13 -13.26
C MET A 51 4.59 -6.26 -12.83
N ARG A 52 5.78 -5.93 -12.30
CA ARG A 52 6.74 -6.92 -11.79
C ARG A 52 6.11 -7.75 -10.67
N ASP A 53 5.48 -7.11 -9.69
CA ASP A 53 4.91 -7.81 -8.54
C ASP A 53 3.77 -8.73 -8.97
N THR A 54 2.98 -8.32 -9.98
CA THR A 54 1.94 -9.16 -10.59
C THR A 54 2.55 -10.39 -11.27
N GLN A 55 3.64 -10.24 -12.03
CA GLN A 55 4.33 -11.35 -12.69
C GLN A 55 4.93 -12.34 -11.68
N ILE A 56 5.53 -11.83 -10.60
CA ILE A 56 6.06 -12.67 -9.51
C ILE A 56 4.92 -13.48 -8.89
N LEU A 57 3.80 -12.82 -8.57
CA LEU A 57 2.64 -13.50 -7.99
C LEU A 57 2.08 -14.57 -8.92
N GLN A 58 1.95 -14.28 -10.21
CA GLN A 58 1.54 -15.27 -11.22
C GLN A 58 2.50 -16.46 -11.27
N GLY A 59 3.81 -16.21 -11.20
CA GLY A 59 4.83 -17.26 -11.10
C GLY A 59 4.63 -18.18 -9.90
N VAL A 60 4.43 -17.59 -8.71
CA VAL A 60 4.17 -18.34 -7.47
C VAL A 60 2.89 -19.18 -7.60
N LEU A 61 1.82 -18.61 -8.15
CA LEU A 61 0.55 -19.31 -8.34
C LEU A 61 0.66 -20.46 -9.36
N MET A 62 1.50 -20.33 -10.39
CA MET A 62 1.77 -21.43 -11.31
C MET A 62 2.52 -22.57 -10.61
N ILE A 63 3.48 -22.27 -9.73
CA ILE A 63 4.18 -23.29 -8.92
C ILE A 63 3.19 -23.99 -7.97
N HIS A 64 2.27 -23.25 -7.36
CA HIS A 64 1.24 -23.84 -6.50
C HIS A 64 0.37 -24.86 -7.26
N HIS A 65 0.02 -24.54 -8.50
CA HIS A 65 -0.73 -25.44 -9.36
C HIS A 65 0.11 -26.66 -9.79
N ASP A 66 1.39 -26.47 -10.13
CA ASP A 66 2.31 -27.55 -10.50
C ASP A 66 2.55 -28.53 -9.35
N ARG A 67 2.53 -28.03 -8.11
CA ARG A 67 2.63 -28.83 -6.88
C ARG A 67 1.28 -29.36 -6.37
N GLU A 68 0.24 -29.30 -7.18
CA GLU A 68 -1.11 -29.80 -6.88
C GLU A 68 -1.70 -29.26 -5.57
N MET A 69 -1.29 -28.07 -5.12
CA MET A 69 -1.77 -27.48 -3.86
C MET A 69 -3.23 -27.01 -3.94
N HIS A 70 -3.78 -26.93 -5.15
CA HIS A 70 -5.21 -26.76 -5.39
C HIS A 70 -5.58 -27.40 -6.75
N PRO A 71 -6.86 -27.81 -6.93
CA PRO A 71 -7.31 -28.33 -8.21
C PRO A 71 -7.38 -27.26 -9.31
N ALA A 72 -7.39 -27.68 -10.57
CA ALA A 72 -7.49 -26.79 -11.72
C ALA A 72 -8.84 -26.06 -11.76
N GLY A 73 -8.82 -24.75 -11.97
CA GLY A 73 -10.00 -23.90 -12.10
C GLY A 73 -10.53 -23.30 -10.80
N THR A 74 -9.98 -23.65 -9.63
CA THR A 74 -10.50 -23.16 -8.33
C THR A 74 -9.79 -21.91 -7.82
N GLN A 75 -8.49 -21.78 -8.08
CA GLN A 75 -7.71 -20.65 -7.58
C GLN A 75 -7.86 -19.41 -8.47
N GLN A 76 -8.34 -18.32 -7.89
CA GLN A 76 -8.41 -17.01 -8.54
C GLN A 76 -6.99 -16.48 -8.80
N LEU A 77 -6.81 -15.73 -9.90
CA LEU A 77 -5.53 -15.15 -10.34
C LEU A 77 -4.45 -16.16 -10.80
N CYS A 78 -4.69 -17.47 -10.70
CA CYS A 78 -3.79 -18.47 -11.28
C CYS A 78 -3.99 -18.51 -12.81
N PRO A 79 -2.94 -18.21 -13.62
CA PRO A 79 -3.08 -18.16 -15.08
C PRO A 79 -3.51 -19.50 -15.69
N LEU A 80 -3.13 -20.61 -15.07
CA LEU A 80 -3.46 -21.96 -15.54
C LEU A 80 -4.92 -22.32 -15.24
N CYS A 81 -5.44 -21.93 -14.07
CA CYS A 81 -6.85 -22.08 -13.73
C CYS A 81 -7.75 -21.22 -14.62
N ASP A 82 -7.33 -19.99 -14.92
CA ASP A 82 -8.12 -19.07 -15.74
C ASP A 82 -8.26 -19.59 -17.19
N LYS A 83 -7.18 -20.11 -17.78
CA LYS A 83 -7.24 -20.80 -19.07
C LYS A 83 -8.19 -21.99 -19.07
N HIS A 84 -8.16 -22.80 -18.02
CA HIS A 84 -9.07 -23.94 -17.89
C HIS A 84 -10.54 -23.52 -17.77
N ASN A 85 -10.83 -22.44 -17.04
CA ASN A 85 -12.18 -21.89 -16.91
C ASN A 85 -12.68 -21.26 -18.22
N GLN A 86 -11.80 -20.57 -18.96
CA GLN A 86 -12.12 -20.05 -20.29
C GLN A 86 -12.42 -21.19 -21.27
N LEU A 87 -11.61 -22.26 -21.30
CA LEU A 87 -11.85 -23.45 -22.12
C LEU A 87 -13.19 -24.12 -21.79
N LYS A 88 -13.52 -24.30 -20.51
CA LYS A 88 -14.83 -24.83 -20.09
C LYS A 88 -15.98 -23.95 -20.57
N SER A 89 -15.86 -22.63 -20.48
CA SER A 89 -16.91 -21.70 -20.91
C SER A 89 -17.19 -21.75 -22.42
N VAL A 90 -16.18 -22.08 -23.23
CA VAL A 90 -16.31 -22.22 -24.69
C VAL A 90 -16.97 -23.56 -25.07
N ILE A 91 -16.64 -24.64 -24.36
CA ILE A 91 -17.23 -25.98 -24.62
C ILE A 91 -18.73 -25.97 -24.31
N VAL A 92 -19.14 -25.38 -23.17
CA VAL A 92 -20.56 -25.27 -22.78
C VAL A 92 -21.39 -24.48 -23.80
N LYS A 93 -20.80 -23.48 -24.48
CA LYS A 93 -21.49 -22.70 -25.52
C LYS A 93 -21.67 -23.44 -26.85
N LYS A 94 -20.95 -24.54 -27.08
CA LYS A 94 -21.02 -25.31 -28.33
C LYS A 94 -22.08 -26.42 -28.29
N GLU A 95 -22.60 -26.73 -27.11
CA GLU A 95 -23.61 -27.78 -26.87
C GLU A 95 -25.03 -27.21 -26.65
N GLN A 96 -25.22 -25.90 -26.82
CA GLN A 96 -26.53 -25.22 -26.92
C GLN A 96 -26.82 -24.84 -28.37
#